data_AF-A0A920J2J6-F1
#
_entry.id   AF-A0A920J2J6-F1
#
_cell.length_a   1.000
_cell.length_b   1.000
_cell.length_c   1.000
_cell.angle_alpha   90.00
_cell.angle_beta   90.00
_cell.angle_gamma   90.00
#
_symmetry.space_group_name_H-M   'P 1'
#
loop_
_entity.id
_entity.type
_entity.pdbx_description
1 polymer ?
#
loop_
_entity_poly.entity_id
_entity_poly.type
_entity_poly.pdbx_seq_one_letter_code
_entity_poly.pdbx_strand_id
1 'polypeptide(L)'
;MRIATLGISHETNTFSVIPATYEEFEKRLIKKGNDLLDYFEDSNYTISGYIEASKKYNFDLVPLMYASTGPIGTITKEAYDKLSSEMMEMLETKGLGMEF
;
A
#
# COMPACT_ATOMS: atom_id res chain seq x y z
N MET A 1 -16.21 8.48 -11.37
CA MET A 1 -15.17 7.49 -11.70
C MET A 1 -14.67 6.90 -10.38
N ARG A 2 -14.38 5.60 -10.34
CA ARG A 2 -13.81 4.93 -9.17
C ARG A 2 -12.37 4.56 -9.45
N ILE A 3 -11.47 4.84 -8.51
CA ILE A 3 -10.03 4.53 -8.63
C ILE A 3 -9.60 3.83 -7.34
N ALA A 4 -9.20 2.57 -7.45
CA ALA A 4 -8.60 1.86 -6.32
C ALA A 4 -7.17 2.35 -6.08
N THR A 5 -6.79 2.51 -4.80
CA THR A 5 -5.42 2.86 -4.41
C THR A 5 -4.82 1.82 -3.50
N LEU A 6 -3.64 1.35 -3.90
CA LEU A 6 -2.81 0.38 -3.20
C LEU A 6 -1.35 0.51 -3.63
N GLY A 7 -0.41 0.01 -2.83
CA GLY A 7 0.99 -0.04 -3.25
C GLY A 7 1.96 -0.63 -2.24
N ILE A 8 3.08 -1.14 -2.75
CA ILE A 8 4.25 -1.58 -1.99
C ILE A 8 5.40 -0.62 -2.28
N SER A 9 6.05 -0.10 -1.24
CA SER A 9 7.25 0.74 -1.36
C SER A 9 8.41 0.15 -0.56
N HIS A 10 9.39 -0.39 -1.28
CA HIS A 10 10.63 -0.93 -0.73
C HIS A 10 11.81 -0.52 -1.62
N GLU A 11 12.84 0.02 -1.01
CA GLU A 11 14.12 0.26 -1.67
C GLU A 11 15.11 -0.83 -1.24
N THR A 12 15.64 -1.59 -2.20
CA THR A 12 16.56 -2.69 -1.88
C THR A 12 17.97 -2.14 -1.62
N ASN A 13 18.49 -2.43 -0.43
CA ASN A 13 19.88 -2.25 -0.06
C ASN A 13 20.59 -3.61 -0.03
N THR A 14 21.39 -3.90 -1.05
CA THR A 14 22.09 -5.19 -1.22
C THR A 14 23.20 -5.44 -0.20
N PHE A 15 23.60 -4.43 0.59
CA PHE A 15 24.57 -4.58 1.68
C PHE A 15 23.91 -4.86 3.03
N SER A 16 22.59 -4.73 3.14
CA SER A 16 21.86 -5.02 4.38
C SER A 16 21.76 -6.53 4.62
N VAL A 17 22.13 -6.97 5.82
CA VAL A 17 21.95 -8.36 6.28
C VAL A 17 20.52 -8.66 6.75
N ILE A 18 19.69 -7.62 6.90
CA ILE A 18 18.29 -7.75 7.31
C ILE A 18 17.44 -7.87 6.04
N PRO A 19 16.84 -9.04 5.73
CA PRO A 19 15.93 -9.18 4.59
C PRO A 19 14.62 -8.42 4.86
N ALA A 20 13.95 -7.95 3.80
CA ALA A 20 12.61 -7.37 3.95
C ALA A 20 11.55 -8.47 4.06
N THR A 21 11.41 -9.03 5.26
CA THR A 21 10.32 -9.98 5.58
C THR A 21 9.01 -9.23 5.77
N TYR A 22 7.88 -9.94 5.77
CA TYR A 22 6.57 -9.33 6.01
C TYR A 22 6.53 -8.62 7.38
N GLU A 23 7.19 -9.18 8.39
CA GLU A 23 7.31 -8.59 9.72
C GLU A 23 8.06 -7.25 9.69
N GLU A 24 9.03 -7.06 8.80
CA GLU A 24 9.69 -5.76 8.64
C GLU A 24 8.75 -4.71 8.03
N PHE A 25 7.84 -5.11 7.13
CA PHE A 25 6.76 -4.23 6.66
C PHE A 25 5.79 -3.92 7.81
N GLU A 26 5.37 -4.91 8.60
CA GLU A 26 4.48 -4.69 9.75
C GLU A 26 5.09 -3.76 10.80
N LYS A 27 6.38 -3.95 11.13
CA LYS A 27 7.11 -3.10 12.07
C LYS A 27 7.19 -1.66 11.57
N ARG A 28 7.32 -1.47 10.25
CA ARG A 28 7.52 -0.14 9.67
C ARG A 28 6.21 0.56 9.30
N LEU A 29 5.45 -0.01 8.38
CA LEU A 29 4.20 0.55 7.90
C LEU A 29 3.38 -0.45 7.07
N ILE A 30 2.23 -0.85 7.58
CA ILE A 30 1.11 -1.38 6.79
C ILE A 30 -0.15 -0.61 7.18
N LYS A 31 -0.83 -0.01 6.20
CA LYS A 31 -2.12 0.68 6.36
C LYS A 31 -3.14 0.11 5.40
N LYS A 32 -4.39 -0.01 5.85
CA LYS A 32 -5.47 -0.66 5.12
C LYS A 32 -6.74 0.18 5.23
N GLY A 33 -7.56 0.21 4.18
CA GLY A 33 -8.84 0.94 4.20
C GLY A 33 -8.68 2.41 4.58
N ASN A 34 -9.64 2.95 5.35
CA ASN A 34 -9.63 4.38 5.69
C ASN A 34 -8.40 4.80 6.53
N ASP A 35 -7.80 3.90 7.31
CA ASP A 35 -6.55 4.20 8.04
C ASP A 35 -5.41 4.62 7.11
N LEU A 36 -5.44 4.21 5.83
CA LEU A 36 -4.51 4.68 4.80
C LEU A 36 -4.76 6.16 4.47
N LEU A 37 -6.03 6.55 4.29
CA LEU A 37 -6.37 7.94 3.98
C LEU A 37 -5.98 8.85 5.14
N ASP A 38 -6.39 8.50 6.36
CA ASP A 38 -6.12 9.28 7.56
C ASP A 38 -4.60 9.44 7.82
N TYR A 39 -3.83 8.39 7.54
CA TYR A 39 -2.37 8.43 7.74
C TYR A 39 -1.65 9.30 6.71
N PHE A 40 -2.14 9.36 5.47
CA PHE A 40 -1.47 10.04 4.37
C PHE A 40 -2.07 11.40 3.99
N GLU A 41 -3.22 11.81 4.53
CA GLU A 41 -3.94 13.00 4.06
C GLU A 41 -3.06 14.26 3.94
N ASP A 42 -2.21 14.54 4.93
CA ASP A 42 -1.33 15.72 4.98
C ASP A 42 0.17 15.37 4.83
N SER A 43 0.48 14.26 4.17
CA SER A 43 1.86 13.79 4.02
C SER A 43 2.50 14.18 2.68
N ASN A 44 3.80 13.96 2.54
CA ASN A 44 4.53 14.14 1.27
C ASN A 44 4.71 12.81 0.49
N TYR A 45 3.91 11.78 0.81
CA TYR A 45 3.92 10.53 0.06
C TYR A 45 3.12 10.68 -1.24
N THR A 46 3.47 9.87 -2.26
CA THR A 46 2.74 9.84 -3.54
C THR A 46 1.24 9.62 -3.37
N ILE A 47 0.83 8.83 -2.36
CA ILE A 47 -0.58 8.59 -2.04
C ILE A 47 -1.33 9.87 -1.66
N SER A 48 -0.69 10.81 -0.97
CA SER A 48 -1.29 12.11 -0.63
C SER A 48 -1.73 12.86 -1.89
N GLY A 49 -0.92 12.80 -2.95
CA GLY A 49 -1.29 13.37 -4.25
C GLY A 49 -2.52 12.71 -4.88
N TYR A 50 -2.75 11.41 -4.64
CA TYR A 50 -3.97 10.73 -5.10
C TYR A 50 -5.20 11.19 -4.29
N ILE A 51 -5.04 11.40 -2.99
CA ILE A 51 -6.09 11.93 -2.09
C ILE A 51 -6.46 13.36 -2.49
N GLU A 52 -5.47 14.22 -2.71
CA GLU A 52 -5.71 15.59 -3.19
C GLU A 52 -6.40 15.60 -4.56
N ALA A 53 -5.94 14.76 -5.48
CA ALA A 53 -6.53 14.64 -6.81
C ALA A 53 -7.98 14.16 -6.77
N SER A 54 -8.33 13.23 -5.86
CA SER A 54 -9.71 12.73 -5.73
C SER A 54 -10.67 13.84 -5.32
N LYS A 55 -10.27 14.69 -4.38
CA LYS A 55 -11.01 15.89 -3.96
C LYS A 55 -11.10 16.91 -5.09
N LYS A 56 -10.00 17.21 -5.76
CA LYS A 56 -9.91 18.23 -6.82
C LYS A 56 -10.73 17.87 -8.06
N TYR A 57 -10.72 16.59 -8.46
CA TYR A 57 -11.35 16.11 -9.69
C TYR A 57 -12.63 15.30 -9.43
N ASN A 58 -13.10 15.25 -8.18
CA ASN A 58 -14.35 14.63 -7.74
C ASN A 58 -14.54 13.18 -8.21
N PHE A 59 -13.54 12.33 -7.95
CA PHE A 59 -13.64 10.88 -8.16
C PHE A 59 -13.60 10.13 -6.83
N ASP A 60 -14.19 8.93 -6.81
CA ASP A 60 -14.20 8.05 -5.64
C ASP A 60 -12.87 7.29 -5.57
N LEU A 61 -12.04 7.65 -4.60
CA LEU A 61 -10.77 6.98 -4.32
C LEU A 61 -11.04 5.86 -3.31
N VAL A 62 -10.92 4.61 -3.75
CA VAL A 62 -11.18 3.42 -2.92
C VAL A 62 -9.87 2.99 -2.25
N PRO A 63 -9.68 3.21 -0.93
CA PRO A 63 -8.44 2.84 -0.26
C PRO A 63 -8.41 1.34 0.05
N LEU A 64 -7.37 0.66 -0.43
CA LEU A 64 -7.18 -0.77 -0.18
C LEU A 64 -6.06 -1.01 0.83
N MET A 65 -4.80 -0.89 0.41
CA MET A 65 -3.64 -1.21 1.23
C MET A 65 -2.37 -0.49 0.78
N TYR A 66 -1.59 0.00 1.72
CA TYR A 66 -0.23 0.47 1.48
C TYR A 66 0.74 -0.19 2.45
N ALA A 67 1.83 -0.72 1.93
CA ALA A 67 2.90 -1.34 2.69
C ALA A 67 4.22 -0.68 2.36
N SER A 68 5.03 -0.37 3.37
CA SER A 68 6.35 0.22 3.16
C SER A 68 7.35 -0.21 4.22
N THR A 69 8.58 -0.43 3.76
CA THR A 69 9.77 -0.63 4.59
C THR A 69 10.79 0.49 4.36
N GLY A 70 11.83 0.53 5.19
CA GLY A 70 13.02 1.33 4.91
C GLY A 70 13.98 0.63 3.91
N PRO A 71 15.13 1.24 3.61
CA PRO A 71 16.15 0.62 2.77
C PRO A 71 16.81 -0.55 3.51
N ILE A 72 16.35 -1.76 3.24
CA ILE A 72 16.86 -3.02 3.81
C ILE A 72 17.07 -4.05 2.70
N GLY A 73 17.47 -5.25 3.07
CA GLY A 73 17.84 -6.32 2.13
C GLY A 73 16.68 -6.70 1.21
N THR A 74 16.98 -7.58 0.25
CA THR A 74 15.99 -8.07 -0.71
C THR A 74 14.72 -8.54 -0.02
N ILE A 75 13.57 -8.16 -0.59
CA ILE A 75 12.28 -8.67 -0.14
C ILE A 75 12.25 -10.19 -0.25
N THR A 76 11.76 -10.86 0.80
CA THR A 76 11.64 -12.32 0.73
C THR A 76 10.48 -12.70 -0.18
N LYS A 77 10.54 -13.88 -0.79
CA LYS A 77 9.47 -14.39 -1.65
C LYS A 77 8.16 -14.46 -0.86
N GLU A 78 8.21 -14.92 0.37
CA GLU A 78 7.06 -15.05 1.26
C GLU A 78 6.42 -13.69 1.56
N ALA A 79 7.24 -12.64 1.78
CA ALA A 79 6.75 -11.30 2.02
C ALA A 79 6.08 -10.71 0.78
N TYR A 80 6.71 -10.84 -0.38
CA TYR A 80 6.15 -10.39 -1.65
C TYR A 80 4.84 -11.10 -1.98
N ASP A 81 4.82 -12.44 -1.88
CA ASP A 81 3.65 -13.25 -2.18
C ASP A 81 2.49 -12.89 -1.25
N LYS A 82 2.75 -12.72 0.06
CA LYS A 82 1.71 -12.35 1.02
C LYS A 82 1.15 -10.95 0.75
N LEU A 83 2.01 -9.94 0.62
CA LEU A 83 1.58 -8.56 0.36
C LEU A 83 0.81 -8.45 -0.96
N SER A 84 1.32 -9.07 -2.02
CA SER A 84 0.67 -9.02 -3.34
C SER A 84 -0.66 -9.78 -3.33
N SER A 85 -0.75 -10.94 -2.67
CA SER A 85 -2.00 -11.69 -2.55
C SER A 85 -3.07 -10.91 -1.78
N GLU A 86 -2.72 -10.31 -0.63
CA GLU A 86 -3.66 -9.47 0.13
C GLU A 86 -4.15 -8.27 -0.70
N MET A 87 -3.26 -7.64 -1.46
CA MET A 87 -3.61 -6.55 -2.36
C MET A 87 -4.58 -6.96 -3.47
N MET A 88 -4.35 -8.11 -4.10
CA MET A 88 -5.21 -8.63 -5.16
C MET A 88 -6.57 -9.07 -4.61
N GLU A 89 -6.61 -9.72 -3.46
CA GLU A 89 -7.87 -10.08 -2.78
C GLU A 89 -8.70 -8.83 -2.44
N MET A 90 -8.07 -7.77 -1.93
CA MET A 90 -8.76 -6.49 -1.69
C MET A 90 -9.23 -5.84 -2.99
N LEU A 91 -8.46 -5.93 -4.07
CA LEU A 91 -8.86 -5.38 -5.36
C LEU A 91 -10.10 -6.10 -5.90
N GLU A 92 -10.13 -7.43 -5.85
CA GLU A 92 -11.25 -8.26 -6.28
C GLU A 92 -12.50 -7.99 -5.46
N THR A 93 -12.37 -7.95 -4.12
CA THR A 93 -13.52 -7.87 -3.20
C THR A 93 -14.03 -6.45 -2.97
N LYS A 94 -13.18 -5.42 -3.07
CA LYS A 94 -13.53 -4.03 -2.72
C LYS A 94 -13.32 -3.05 -3.87
N GLY A 95 -12.31 -3.28 -4.70
CA GLY A 95 -11.94 -2.39 -5.79
C GLY A 95 -12.87 -2.48 -7.00
N LEU A 96 -13.40 -3.67 -7.32
CA LEU A 96 -14.25 -3.90 -8.49
C LEU A 96 -15.73 -3.53 -8.28
N GLY A 97 -16.13 -3.18 -7.06
CA GLY A 97 -17.52 -2.76 -6.77
C GLY A 97 -18.57 -3.86 -6.94
N MET A 98 -18.15 -5.13 -6.96
CA MET A 98 -19.07 -6.27 -6.90
C MET A 98 -19.34 -6.59 -5.44
N GLU A 99 -20.49 -6.15 -4.93
CA GLU A 99 -21.06 -6.76 -3.72
C GLU A 99 -21.43 -8.21 -4.07
N PHE A 100 -20.81 -9.19 -3.42
CA PHE A 100 -21.24 -10.58 -3.46
C PHE A 100 -22.29 -10.84 -2.38
#